data_AF-A0A7V3HLJ5-F1
#
_entry.id   AF-A0A7V3HLJ5-F1
#
_cell.length_a   1.000
_cell.length_b   1.000
_cell.length_c   1.000
_cell.angle_alpha   90.00
_cell.angle_beta   90.00
_cell.angle_gamma   90.00
#
_symmetry.space_group_name_H-M   'P 1'
#
loop_
_entity.id
_entity.type
_entity.pdbx_description
1 polymer ?
#
loop_
_entity_poly.entity_id
_entity_poly.type
_entity_poly.pdbx_seq_one_letter_code
_entity_poly.pdbx_strand_id
1 'polypeptide(L)'
;MSQMSLSGKRILIDPGHGGEEFGAVGPGGLKEKDVNLSVALFLRDMLAEAGAEVMMTREGDQTVPRWERRDMANALRPDAYVAIHHNAMPDEFANRVEVYYPWVAQGPSVDLAWIAVQNLAKAMGLPHRNPLPSRYTVMQIDVEPAILTEASYIADPREEMLLRNERRRISEAKAIFDSLKHYFEAPGPVVKSVEVAEGKIVIRVDGEIEPLYSMVRVSNHEPIFEVSPDGLSVYLPFLPNGLHSAECVVRNRWGRSSRLVRHEFMVKRPAAAFAASVFPPIVPYRTEAPLLLTIEVLDHYGMPVADGTPVEVEILEASGEAVRESFTTRSGAVLYPWRTNATSARIRLSAGRAQRVIPIQIRRDSRYAMFVGEIIPPGRNVRVRYKSHTFPALGGRYFWISHPGGISGDIEVWAVGYKPQIIDLDIPPGSSDFQQIVLEPMQGGLLLDRRFYIDIGDPRLMPVATELKHLLSFHGAIVRMSQTTQITWAPEEHSAWEAQEFGCEVLVSLDARPRRQVKYYYLDKKGSALAEIIKSELDALGHEYEMTESGQYILIHPDGARVAVHLPVDGDFSGIAEAIFKGILNYAVIEFSS
;
A
#
# COMPACT_ATOMS: atom_id res chain seq x y z
N MET A 1 35.43 -31.24 1.62
CA MET A 1 34.09 -30.79 1.15
C MET A 1 33.81 -29.29 1.37
N SER A 2 34.70 -28.50 1.99
CA SER A 2 34.44 -27.07 2.32
C SER A 2 34.91 -26.04 1.28
N GLN A 3 35.50 -26.47 0.15
CA GLN A 3 35.95 -25.59 -0.94
C GLN A 3 34.92 -25.49 -2.08
N MET A 4 33.80 -26.24 -2.00
CA MET A 4 32.78 -26.30 -3.05
C MET A 4 31.60 -25.33 -2.85
N SER A 5 31.43 -24.71 -1.69
CA SER A 5 30.22 -23.92 -1.38
C SER A 5 30.08 -22.63 -2.19
N LEU A 6 31.20 -22.03 -2.60
CA LEU A 6 31.24 -20.81 -3.42
C LEU A 6 31.44 -21.10 -4.92
N SER A 7 31.72 -22.36 -5.29
CA SER A 7 32.02 -22.71 -6.68
C SER A 7 30.79 -22.47 -7.57
N GLY A 8 30.99 -21.70 -8.64
CA GLY A 8 29.93 -21.33 -9.59
C GLY A 8 28.95 -20.27 -9.08
N LYS A 9 29.15 -19.72 -7.88
CA LYS A 9 28.33 -18.61 -7.36
C LYS A 9 28.71 -17.30 -8.04
N ARG A 10 27.70 -16.58 -8.52
CA ARG A 10 27.85 -15.25 -9.13
C ARG A 10 27.76 -14.18 -8.05
N ILE A 11 28.86 -13.50 -7.73
CA ILE A 11 28.91 -12.52 -6.64
C ILE A 11 29.26 -11.15 -7.21
N LEU A 12 28.40 -10.16 -7.01
CA LEU A 12 28.66 -8.77 -7.40
C LEU A 12 29.23 -8.00 -6.21
N ILE A 13 30.45 -7.50 -6.35
CA ILE A 13 31.12 -6.65 -5.37
C ILE A 13 31.00 -5.20 -5.82
N ASP A 14 30.52 -4.34 -4.93
CA ASP A 14 30.33 -2.91 -5.16
C ASP A 14 31.25 -2.08 -4.25
N PRO A 15 32.50 -1.79 -4.66
CA PRO A 15 33.33 -0.84 -3.92
C PRO A 15 32.76 0.57 -4.05
N GLY A 16 32.28 1.12 -2.93
CA GLY A 16 31.64 2.44 -2.87
C GLY A 16 32.50 3.57 -3.41
N HIS A 17 31.86 4.63 -3.90
CA HIS A 17 32.49 5.85 -4.46
C HIS A 17 33.41 5.57 -5.65
N GLY A 18 34.38 6.45 -5.95
CA GLY A 18 35.33 6.29 -7.06
C GLY A 18 35.37 7.51 -7.97
N GLY A 19 36.52 7.71 -8.64
CA GLY A 19 36.76 8.87 -9.48
C GLY A 19 36.68 10.17 -8.68
N GLU A 20 35.71 11.01 -9.01
CA GLU A 20 35.48 12.32 -8.37
C GLU A 20 34.81 12.19 -7.00
N GLU A 21 34.13 11.07 -6.72
CA GLU A 21 33.56 10.79 -5.41
C GLU A 21 34.64 10.18 -4.50
N PHE A 22 35.20 10.97 -3.58
CA PHE A 22 36.21 10.46 -2.63
C PHE A 22 35.62 9.61 -1.50
N GLY A 23 34.31 9.74 -1.25
CA GLY A 23 33.69 9.31 -0.01
C GLY A 23 34.22 10.11 1.18
N ALA A 24 34.19 9.49 2.35
CA ALA A 24 34.80 10.06 3.54
C ALA A 24 36.33 10.21 3.40
N VAL A 25 36.88 11.20 4.10
CA VAL A 25 38.33 11.44 4.15
C VAL A 25 38.77 11.43 5.61
N GLY A 26 39.68 10.52 5.94
CA GLY A 26 40.28 10.46 7.28
C GLY A 26 41.15 11.69 7.58
N PRO A 27 41.43 11.97 8.87
CA PRO A 27 42.19 13.15 9.29
C PRO A 27 43.60 13.27 8.70
N GLY A 28 44.24 12.17 8.32
CA GLY A 28 45.52 12.09 7.61
C GLY A 28 45.41 12.06 6.08
N GLY A 29 44.21 12.22 5.52
CA GLY A 29 43.95 12.32 4.08
C GLY A 29 43.70 10.99 3.36
N LEU A 30 43.56 9.86 4.07
CA LEU A 30 43.13 8.60 3.45
C LEU A 30 41.70 8.73 2.94
N LYS A 31 41.44 8.38 1.68
CA LYS A 31 40.12 8.48 1.06
C LYS A 31 39.41 7.14 1.11
N GLU A 32 38.12 7.17 1.45
CA GLU A 32 37.27 5.98 1.54
C GLU A 32 37.26 5.17 0.25
N LYS A 33 37.16 5.85 -0.91
CA LYS A 33 37.15 5.19 -2.23
C LYS A 33 38.35 4.25 -2.48
N ASP A 34 39.52 4.59 -1.93
CA ASP A 34 40.77 3.86 -2.12
C ASP A 34 40.79 2.63 -1.21
N VAL A 35 40.30 2.77 0.03
CA VAL A 35 40.13 1.67 0.98
C VAL A 35 39.09 0.67 0.45
N ASN A 36 37.91 1.17 0.04
CA ASN A 36 36.82 0.34 -0.50
C ASN A 36 37.28 -0.48 -1.70
N LEU A 37 38.01 0.14 -2.65
CA LEU A 37 38.55 -0.57 -3.81
C LEU A 37 39.57 -1.63 -3.39
N SER A 38 40.50 -1.30 -2.49
CA SER A 38 41.53 -2.24 -2.07
C SER A 38 40.95 -3.46 -1.36
N VAL A 39 39.97 -3.28 -0.46
CA VAL A 39 39.26 -4.39 0.20
C VAL A 39 38.51 -5.23 -0.84
N ALA A 40 37.82 -4.59 -1.77
CA ALA A 40 37.07 -5.26 -2.83
C ALA A 40 37.95 -6.13 -3.75
N LEU A 41 39.14 -5.66 -4.09
CA LEU A 41 40.11 -6.42 -4.90
C LEU A 41 40.63 -7.65 -4.15
N PHE A 42 40.96 -7.52 -2.87
CA PHE A 42 41.32 -8.68 -2.04
C PHE A 42 40.18 -9.68 -1.93
N LEU A 43 38.94 -9.20 -1.73
CA LEU A 43 37.76 -10.04 -1.66
C LEU A 43 37.52 -10.76 -3.00
N ARG A 44 37.65 -10.05 -4.14
CA ARG A 44 37.56 -10.63 -5.48
C ARG A 44 38.51 -11.79 -5.64
N ASP A 45 39.78 -11.60 -5.30
CA ASP A 45 40.81 -12.63 -5.50
C ASP A 45 40.53 -13.87 -4.63
N MET A 46 40.14 -13.68 -3.36
CA MET A 46 39.76 -14.78 -2.48
C MET A 46 38.52 -15.55 -2.97
N LEU A 47 37.50 -14.84 -3.46
CA LEU A 47 36.29 -15.45 -4.01
C LEU A 47 36.55 -16.20 -5.31
N ALA A 48 37.36 -15.63 -6.21
CA ALA A 48 37.76 -16.26 -7.46
C ALA A 48 38.60 -17.52 -7.21
N GLU A 49 39.54 -17.49 -6.25
CA GLU A 49 40.30 -18.68 -5.84
C GLU A 49 39.41 -19.78 -5.24
N ALA A 50 38.29 -19.39 -4.60
CA ALA A 50 37.26 -20.32 -4.13
C ALA A 50 36.27 -20.78 -5.22
N GLY A 51 36.47 -20.36 -6.48
CA GLY A 51 35.70 -20.80 -7.64
C GLY A 51 34.40 -20.02 -7.89
N ALA A 52 34.19 -18.87 -7.24
CA ALA A 52 33.06 -17.98 -7.54
C ALA A 52 33.31 -17.19 -8.83
N GLU A 53 32.24 -16.86 -9.56
CA GLU A 53 32.25 -15.88 -10.64
C GLU A 53 32.06 -14.49 -10.02
N VAL A 54 33.13 -13.71 -9.97
CA VAL A 54 33.10 -12.39 -9.34
C VAL A 54 32.90 -11.32 -10.41
N MET A 55 31.89 -10.49 -10.20
CA MET A 55 31.64 -9.27 -10.96
C MET A 55 31.92 -8.07 -10.05
N MET A 56 32.38 -6.96 -10.60
CA MET A 56 32.60 -5.73 -9.84
C MET A 56 31.93 -4.55 -10.51
N THR A 57 31.36 -3.63 -9.72
CA THR A 57 30.79 -2.39 -10.27
C THR A 57 31.86 -1.43 -10.79
N ARG A 58 33.06 -1.51 -10.21
CA ARG A 58 34.30 -0.91 -10.73
C ARG A 58 35.52 -1.72 -10.27
N GLU A 59 36.54 -1.76 -11.11
CA GLU A 59 37.83 -2.43 -10.82
C GLU A 59 38.99 -1.44 -10.65
N GLY A 60 38.76 -0.16 -10.99
CA GLY A 60 39.70 0.93 -10.85
C GLY A 60 39.09 2.17 -10.17
N ASP A 61 39.87 3.26 -10.16
CA ASP A 61 39.42 4.56 -9.67
C ASP A 61 38.61 5.30 -10.73
N GLN A 62 37.35 4.91 -10.89
CA GLN A 62 36.39 5.49 -11.83
C GLN A 62 35.09 5.85 -11.12
N THR A 63 34.44 6.93 -11.58
CA THR A 63 33.11 7.31 -11.10
C THR A 63 32.07 6.35 -11.68
N VAL A 64 31.31 5.69 -10.80
CA VAL A 64 30.11 4.91 -11.19
C VAL A 64 28.93 5.43 -10.36
N PRO A 65 27.92 6.05 -10.98
CA PRO A 65 26.75 6.58 -10.28
C PRO A 65 26.01 5.51 -9.48
N ARG A 66 25.45 5.89 -8.32
CA ARG A 66 24.74 4.97 -7.41
C ARG A 66 23.57 4.24 -8.07
N TRP A 67 22.85 4.87 -9.00
CA TRP A 67 21.74 4.26 -9.76
C TRP A 67 22.24 3.18 -10.73
N GLU A 68 23.40 3.41 -11.35
CA GLU A 68 24.00 2.46 -12.30
C GLU A 68 24.47 1.19 -11.59
N ARG A 69 25.01 1.31 -10.37
CA ARG A 69 25.35 0.17 -9.49
C ARG A 69 24.12 -0.68 -9.16
N ARG A 70 23.02 -0.03 -8.77
CA ARG A 70 21.72 -0.66 -8.52
C ARG A 70 21.20 -1.37 -9.78
N ASP A 71 21.24 -0.68 -10.91
CA ASP A 71 20.71 -1.21 -12.18
C ASP A 71 21.53 -2.39 -12.67
N MET A 72 22.85 -2.36 -12.50
CA MET A 72 23.75 -3.48 -12.76
C MET A 72 23.44 -4.68 -11.87
N ALA A 73 23.22 -4.48 -10.57
CA ALA A 73 22.82 -5.57 -9.68
C ALA A 73 21.50 -6.22 -10.11
N ASN A 74 20.48 -5.39 -10.42
CA ASN A 74 19.17 -5.86 -10.88
C ASN A 74 19.24 -6.57 -12.24
N ALA A 75 20.09 -6.11 -13.15
CA ALA A 75 20.29 -6.71 -14.47
C ALA A 75 21.05 -8.03 -14.39
N LEU A 76 22.13 -8.09 -13.61
CA LEU A 76 22.98 -9.27 -13.48
C LEU A 76 22.32 -10.39 -12.68
N ARG A 77 21.44 -10.05 -11.72
CA ARG A 77 20.82 -10.99 -10.77
C ARG A 77 21.86 -11.95 -10.16
N PRO A 78 22.90 -11.42 -9.47
CA PRO A 78 23.92 -12.27 -8.86
C PRO A 78 23.30 -13.11 -7.73
N ASP A 79 23.98 -14.20 -7.36
CA ASP A 79 23.64 -15.01 -6.19
C ASP A 79 23.87 -14.24 -4.87
N ALA A 80 24.76 -13.23 -4.86
CA ALA A 80 24.91 -12.29 -3.76
C ALA A 80 25.40 -10.92 -4.23
N TYR A 81 24.99 -9.88 -3.51
CA TYR A 81 25.48 -8.51 -3.67
C TYR A 81 26.18 -8.02 -2.39
N VAL A 82 27.38 -7.44 -2.53
CA VAL A 82 28.15 -6.91 -1.41
C VAL A 82 28.69 -5.52 -1.75
N ALA A 83 28.12 -4.48 -1.15
CA ALA A 83 28.69 -3.14 -1.19
C ALA A 83 29.66 -2.91 -0.02
N ILE A 84 30.81 -2.29 -0.30
CA ILE A 84 31.89 -2.08 0.67
C ILE A 84 32.11 -0.58 0.87
N HIS A 85 31.99 -0.14 2.12
CA HIS A 85 32.09 1.24 2.57
C HIS A 85 32.82 1.38 3.91
N HIS A 86 33.25 2.60 4.23
CA HIS A 86 33.77 2.96 5.55
C HIS A 86 33.18 4.30 6.02
N ASN A 87 32.56 4.28 7.20
CA ASN A 87 31.75 5.39 7.70
C ASN A 87 32.63 6.52 8.26
N ALA A 88 32.03 7.66 8.65
CA ALA A 88 32.78 8.86 9.05
C ALA A 88 32.14 9.69 10.17
N MET A 89 31.15 9.14 10.90
CA MET A 89 30.50 9.89 11.98
C MET A 89 31.51 10.38 13.05
N PRO A 90 31.56 11.69 13.39
CA PRO A 90 32.46 12.23 14.40
C PRO A 90 31.99 12.00 15.86
N ASP A 91 32.96 11.75 16.73
CA ASP A 91 33.11 12.02 18.18
C ASP A 91 32.04 11.66 19.24
N GLU A 92 30.80 11.32 18.88
CA GLU A 92 29.79 10.92 19.90
C GLU A 92 29.54 9.40 19.98
N PHE A 93 30.00 8.65 18.99
CA PHE A 93 29.88 7.20 19.00
C PHE A 93 31.25 6.54 18.90
N ALA A 94 31.49 5.56 19.79
CA ALA A 94 32.61 4.65 19.62
C ALA A 94 32.56 4.02 18.21
N ASN A 95 33.74 3.98 17.56
CA ASN A 95 33.93 3.31 16.28
C ASN A 95 33.39 1.88 16.34
N ARG A 96 32.65 1.46 15.30
CA ARG A 96 31.90 0.21 15.30
C ARG A 96 31.68 -0.32 13.89
N VAL A 97 31.37 -1.60 13.81
CA VAL A 97 30.88 -2.24 12.60
C VAL A 97 29.39 -1.99 12.44
N GLU A 98 28.98 -1.60 11.23
CA GLU A 98 27.58 -1.60 10.81
C GLU A 98 27.42 -2.39 9.52
N VAL A 99 26.34 -3.16 9.41
CA VAL A 99 25.98 -3.86 8.19
C VAL A 99 24.53 -3.52 7.87
N TYR A 100 24.32 -3.12 6.63
CA TYR A 100 23.03 -2.73 6.10
C TYR A 100 22.52 -3.78 5.12
N TYR A 101 21.21 -3.95 5.04
CA TYR A 101 20.52 -4.82 4.08
C TYR A 101 19.37 -4.04 3.41
N PRO A 102 18.78 -4.51 2.29
CA PRO A 102 17.63 -3.85 1.64
C PRO A 102 16.47 -3.62 2.62
N TRP A 103 15.56 -2.68 2.34
CA TRP A 103 14.42 -2.37 3.23
C TRP A 103 13.36 -3.49 3.25
N VAL A 104 13.72 -4.65 3.81
CA VAL A 104 12.87 -5.83 4.01
C VAL A 104 12.96 -6.26 5.47
N ALA A 105 11.85 -6.68 6.08
CA ALA A 105 11.86 -6.99 7.51
C ALA A 105 12.59 -8.30 7.84
N GLN A 106 12.67 -9.23 6.88
CA GLN A 106 13.14 -10.62 7.05
C GLN A 106 13.62 -11.17 5.71
N GLY A 107 14.51 -12.16 5.71
CA GLY A 107 14.93 -12.88 4.50
C GLY A 107 16.44 -13.13 4.41
N PRO A 108 16.92 -13.64 3.25
CA PRO A 108 18.31 -14.01 3.01
C PRO A 108 19.31 -12.89 3.33
N SER A 109 18.98 -11.64 2.99
CA SER A 109 19.84 -10.48 3.21
C SER A 109 20.03 -10.20 4.70
N VAL A 110 19.00 -10.39 5.52
CA VAL A 110 19.08 -10.25 6.99
C VAL A 110 19.97 -11.33 7.58
N ASP A 111 19.83 -12.57 7.10
CA ASP A 111 20.66 -13.68 7.57
C ASP A 111 22.14 -13.44 7.26
N LEU A 112 22.48 -13.05 6.01
CA LEU A 112 23.85 -12.73 5.63
C LEU A 112 24.39 -11.53 6.42
N ALA A 113 23.56 -10.50 6.66
CA ALA A 113 23.98 -9.34 7.42
C ALA A 113 24.34 -9.67 8.87
N TRP A 114 23.61 -10.59 9.51
CA TRP A 114 23.93 -11.09 10.85
C TRP A 114 25.24 -11.89 10.90
N ILE A 115 25.52 -12.69 9.87
CA ILE A 115 26.81 -13.39 9.78
C ILE A 115 27.94 -12.37 9.59
N ALA A 116 27.76 -11.45 8.64
CA ALA A 116 28.76 -10.46 8.27
C ALA A 116 29.13 -9.55 9.43
N VAL A 117 28.13 -9.04 10.17
CA VAL A 117 28.39 -8.12 11.29
C VAL A 117 29.20 -8.78 12.40
N GLN A 118 28.96 -10.06 12.70
CA GLN A 118 29.70 -10.81 13.72
C GLN A 118 31.14 -11.09 13.29
N ASN A 119 31.32 -11.53 12.05
CA ASN A 119 32.65 -11.84 11.51
C ASN A 119 33.51 -10.57 11.36
N LEU A 120 32.92 -9.48 10.87
CA LEU A 120 33.58 -8.18 10.78
C LEU A 120 33.93 -7.63 12.16
N ALA A 121 33.02 -7.66 13.14
CA ALA A 121 33.30 -7.19 14.50
C ALA A 121 34.51 -7.91 15.12
N LYS A 122 34.54 -9.24 14.97
CA LYS A 122 35.65 -10.07 15.44
C LYS A 122 36.96 -9.75 14.73
N ALA A 123 36.93 -9.61 13.41
CA ALA A 123 38.14 -9.33 12.62
C ALA A 123 38.67 -7.91 12.87
N MET A 124 37.76 -6.94 13.03
CA MET A 124 38.10 -5.54 13.23
C MET A 124 38.45 -5.23 14.68
N GLY A 125 38.05 -6.08 15.64
CA GLY A 125 38.24 -5.80 17.06
C GLY A 125 37.40 -4.60 17.52
N LEU A 126 36.27 -4.37 16.84
CA LEU A 126 35.35 -3.26 17.09
C LEU A 126 34.02 -3.79 17.61
N PRO A 127 33.29 -3.03 18.44
CA PRO A 127 31.90 -3.34 18.74
C PRO A 127 31.05 -3.27 17.46
N HIS A 128 29.84 -3.81 17.51
CA HIS A 128 28.92 -3.74 16.39
C HIS A 128 27.51 -3.34 16.81
N ARG A 129 26.73 -2.83 15.86
CA ARG A 129 25.28 -2.66 15.99
C ARG A 129 24.56 -3.86 15.40
N ASN A 130 23.30 -4.08 15.78
CA ASN A 130 22.45 -5.01 15.04
C ASN A 130 22.33 -4.54 13.58
N PRO A 131 22.28 -5.46 12.59
CA PRO A 131 22.10 -5.09 11.20
C PRO A 131 20.90 -4.18 10.97
N LEU A 132 21.02 -3.24 10.05
CA LEU A 132 20.02 -2.20 9.81
C LEU A 132 19.39 -2.29 8.41
N PRO A 133 18.07 -2.08 8.28
CA PRO A 133 17.49 -1.92 6.96
C PRO A 133 17.95 -0.58 6.37
N SER A 134 18.20 -0.55 5.07
CA SER A 134 18.67 0.64 4.37
C SER A 134 17.79 1.03 3.19
N ARG A 135 17.67 2.34 2.98
CA ARG A 135 17.06 2.96 1.80
C ARG A 135 18.10 3.57 0.86
N TYR A 136 19.40 3.32 1.07
CA TYR A 136 20.45 3.79 0.17
C TYR A 136 20.17 3.30 -1.25
N THR A 137 20.41 4.15 -2.25
CA THR A 137 20.10 3.86 -3.66
C THR A 137 20.65 2.49 -4.12
N VAL A 138 21.88 2.16 -3.73
CA VAL A 138 22.54 0.90 -4.08
C VAL A 138 21.90 -0.33 -3.42
N MET A 139 21.13 -0.13 -2.34
CA MET A 139 20.40 -1.19 -1.62
C MET A 139 18.94 -1.31 -2.07
N GLN A 140 18.47 -0.47 -3.00
CA GLN A 140 17.13 -0.55 -3.61
C GLN A 140 17.14 -1.55 -4.78
N ILE A 141 17.51 -2.80 -4.50
CA ILE A 141 17.70 -3.86 -5.50
C ILE A 141 16.77 -5.06 -5.23
N ASP A 142 16.42 -5.80 -6.28
CA ASP A 142 15.68 -7.08 -6.22
C ASP A 142 16.64 -8.28 -6.25
N VAL A 143 17.66 -8.20 -5.40
CA VAL A 143 18.72 -9.22 -5.25
C VAL A 143 18.81 -9.58 -3.78
N GLU A 144 18.73 -10.87 -3.48
CA GLU A 144 18.92 -11.40 -2.14
C GLU A 144 19.73 -12.70 -2.18
N PRO A 145 20.70 -12.89 -1.26
CA PRO A 145 21.11 -11.93 -0.23
C PRO A 145 21.90 -10.72 -0.76
N ALA A 146 21.69 -9.55 -0.15
CA ALA A 146 22.42 -8.33 -0.42
C ALA A 146 22.80 -7.62 0.88
N ILE A 147 24.05 -7.15 0.97
CA ILE A 147 24.54 -6.38 2.13
C ILE A 147 25.38 -5.18 1.69
N LEU A 148 25.41 -4.16 2.54
CA LEU A 148 26.41 -3.08 2.52
C LEU A 148 27.14 -3.09 3.85
N THR A 149 28.47 -3.11 3.82
CA THR A 149 29.31 -3.17 5.01
C THR A 149 29.96 -1.82 5.27
N GLU A 150 29.83 -1.31 6.49
CA GLU A 150 30.61 -0.22 7.06
C GLU A 150 31.53 -0.85 8.13
N ALA A 151 32.70 -1.32 7.71
CA ALA A 151 33.55 -2.17 8.56
C ALA A 151 34.22 -1.41 9.71
N SER A 152 34.51 -0.12 9.51
CA SER A 152 35.02 0.79 10.53
C SER A 152 34.83 2.24 10.09
N TYR A 153 35.09 3.19 10.99
CA TYR A 153 34.91 4.61 10.72
C TYR A 153 36.26 5.23 10.36
N ILE A 154 36.44 5.66 9.11
CA ILE A 154 37.69 6.25 8.59
C ILE A 154 38.01 7.60 9.24
N ALA A 155 37.01 8.28 9.80
CA ALA A 155 37.18 9.52 10.54
C ALA A 155 37.92 9.32 11.89
N ASP A 156 37.97 8.11 12.43
CA ASP A 156 38.76 7.81 13.63
C ASP A 156 40.25 7.74 13.26
N PRO A 157 41.12 8.56 13.88
CA PRO A 157 42.55 8.60 13.54
C PRO A 157 43.27 7.25 13.72
N ARG A 158 42.84 6.43 14.68
CA ARG A 158 43.44 5.11 14.92
C ARG A 158 43.03 4.13 13.83
N GLU A 159 41.75 4.11 13.46
CA GLU A 159 41.29 3.27 12.37
C GLU A 159 41.88 3.72 11.02
N GLU A 160 42.01 5.02 10.75
CA GLU A 160 42.67 5.49 9.52
C GLU A 160 44.11 4.93 9.40
N MET A 161 44.89 4.98 10.49
CA MET A 161 46.24 4.39 10.50
C MET A 161 46.23 2.88 10.25
N LEU A 162 45.26 2.16 10.82
CA LEU A 162 45.09 0.73 10.59
C LEU A 162 44.68 0.45 9.14
N LEU A 163 43.75 1.22 8.58
CA LEU A 163 43.26 1.07 7.20
C LEU A 163 44.35 1.37 6.16
N ARG A 164 45.40 2.12 6.49
CA ARG A 164 46.60 2.26 5.63
C ARG A 164 47.40 0.96 5.54
N ASN A 165 47.36 0.11 6.57
CA ASN A 165 48.02 -1.17 6.57
C ASN A 165 47.27 -2.18 5.70
N GLU A 166 47.96 -2.75 4.72
CA GLU A 166 47.42 -3.78 3.84
C GLU A 166 46.84 -4.98 4.60
N ARG A 167 47.49 -5.41 5.69
CA ARG A 167 47.01 -6.54 6.51
C ARG A 167 45.64 -6.28 7.13
N ARG A 168 45.31 -5.02 7.44
CA ARG A 168 43.99 -4.65 7.96
C ARG A 168 42.92 -4.85 6.89
N ARG A 169 43.17 -4.33 5.68
CA ARG A 169 42.26 -4.46 4.53
C ARG A 169 42.09 -5.91 4.08
N ILE A 170 43.17 -6.71 4.11
CA ILE A 170 43.10 -8.16 3.88
C ILE A 170 42.25 -8.86 4.95
N SER A 171 42.40 -8.48 6.22
CA SER A 171 41.61 -9.07 7.31
C SER A 171 40.13 -8.76 7.19
N GLU A 172 39.76 -7.57 6.74
CA GLU A 172 38.39 -7.18 6.44
C GLU A 172 37.83 -7.97 5.26
N ALA A 173 38.54 -8.00 4.14
CA ALA A 173 38.16 -8.78 2.96
C ALA A 173 37.96 -10.27 3.31
N LYS A 174 38.85 -10.84 4.14
CA LYS A 174 38.72 -12.20 4.64
C LYS A 174 37.47 -12.40 5.50
N ALA A 175 37.11 -11.43 6.34
CA ALA A 175 35.90 -11.52 7.15
C ALA A 175 34.62 -11.52 6.28
N ILE A 176 34.59 -10.71 5.22
CA ILE A 176 33.49 -10.73 4.25
C ILE A 176 33.46 -12.07 3.50
N PHE A 177 34.62 -12.57 3.04
CA PHE A 177 34.76 -13.88 2.40
C PHE A 177 34.24 -15.01 3.30
N ASP A 178 34.67 -15.07 4.56
CA ASP A 178 34.25 -16.09 5.53
C ASP A 178 32.73 -16.02 5.78
N SER A 179 32.14 -14.82 5.70
CA SER A 179 30.70 -14.60 5.86
C SER A 179 29.89 -15.16 4.69
N LEU A 180 30.33 -14.87 3.45
CA LEU A 180 29.72 -15.43 2.25
C LEU A 180 29.86 -16.94 2.22
N LYS A 181 31.05 -17.46 2.53
CA LYS A 181 31.30 -18.90 2.62
C LYS A 181 30.35 -19.57 3.62
N HIS A 182 30.26 -19.04 4.84
CA HIS A 182 29.36 -19.55 5.87
C HIS A 182 27.88 -19.45 5.43
N TYR A 183 27.50 -18.39 4.73
CA TYR A 183 26.15 -18.27 4.21
C TYR A 183 25.83 -19.39 3.21
N PHE A 184 26.70 -19.63 2.22
CA PHE A 184 26.47 -20.59 1.14
C PHE A 184 26.74 -22.06 1.51
N GLU A 185 27.40 -22.35 2.65
CA GLU A 185 27.58 -23.72 3.16
C GLU A 185 26.26 -24.42 3.52
N ALA A 186 25.22 -23.65 3.86
CA ALA A 186 23.88 -24.16 4.13
C ALA A 186 22.86 -23.26 3.41
N PRO A 187 22.45 -23.58 2.17
CA PRO A 187 21.46 -22.77 1.47
C PRO A 187 20.13 -22.75 2.24
N GLY A 188 19.46 -21.60 2.21
CA GLY A 188 18.15 -21.43 2.80
C GLY A 188 17.04 -22.16 2.03
N PRO A 189 15.88 -22.39 2.66
CA PRO A 189 14.72 -22.92 1.98
C PRO A 189 14.24 -21.96 0.89
N VAL A 190 13.67 -22.51 -0.19
CA VAL A 190 13.12 -21.74 -1.31
C VAL A 190 11.64 -22.06 -1.46
N VAL A 191 10.79 -21.04 -1.29
CA VAL A 191 9.35 -21.14 -1.58
C VAL A 191 9.16 -21.20 -3.10
N LYS A 192 8.61 -22.30 -3.60
CA LYS A 192 8.38 -22.54 -5.04
C LYS A 192 7.02 -22.07 -5.51
N SER A 193 5.97 -22.30 -4.72
CA SER A 193 4.62 -21.86 -5.02
C SER A 193 3.82 -21.61 -3.75
N VAL A 194 2.82 -20.75 -3.88
CA VAL A 194 1.77 -20.53 -2.88
C VAL A 194 0.45 -20.75 -3.61
N GLU A 195 -0.30 -21.77 -3.20
CA GLU A 195 -1.54 -22.20 -3.83
C GLU A 195 -2.68 -22.08 -2.83
N VAL A 196 -3.75 -21.39 -3.21
CA VAL A 196 -4.94 -21.25 -2.38
C VAL A 196 -6.00 -22.25 -2.85
N ALA A 197 -6.40 -23.12 -1.94
CA ALA A 197 -7.52 -24.05 -2.13
C ALA A 197 -8.61 -23.74 -1.10
N GLU A 198 -9.80 -24.30 -1.28
CA GLU A 198 -10.92 -24.06 -0.37
C GLU A 198 -10.53 -24.48 1.06
N GLY A 199 -10.47 -23.48 1.96
CA GLY A 199 -10.14 -23.67 3.38
C GLY A 199 -8.65 -23.81 3.73
N LYS A 200 -7.72 -23.79 2.76
CA LYS A 200 -6.28 -23.92 3.04
C LYS A 200 -5.38 -23.21 2.03
N ILE A 201 -4.20 -22.81 2.48
CA ILE A 201 -3.09 -22.39 1.63
C ILE A 201 -2.00 -23.47 1.68
N VAL A 202 -1.53 -23.91 0.53
CA VAL A 202 -0.41 -24.85 0.40
C VAL A 202 0.80 -24.08 -0.11
N ILE A 203 1.88 -24.07 0.67
CA ILE A 203 3.14 -23.40 0.34
C ILE A 203 4.15 -24.48 0.02
N ARG A 204 4.56 -24.62 -1.25
CA ARG A 204 5.59 -25.60 -1.64
C ARG A 204 6.97 -25.05 -1.35
N VAL A 205 7.81 -25.84 -0.68
CA VAL A 205 9.14 -25.42 -0.25
C VAL A 205 10.16 -26.46 -0.67
N ASP A 206 11.26 -25.98 -1.24
CA ASP A 206 12.47 -26.76 -1.50
C ASP A 206 13.50 -26.47 -0.41
N GLY A 207 14.00 -27.51 0.24
CA GLY A 207 14.91 -27.41 1.37
C GLY A 207 14.24 -27.69 2.73
N GLU A 208 15.06 -27.68 3.77
CA GLU A 208 14.62 -28.00 5.13
C GLU A 208 13.73 -26.91 5.74
N ILE A 209 12.72 -27.35 6.47
CA ILE A 209 11.75 -26.49 7.16
C ILE A 209 11.89 -26.71 8.66
N GLU A 210 12.17 -25.64 9.38
CA GLU A 210 12.07 -25.54 10.83
C GLU A 210 10.81 -24.74 11.17
N PRO A 211 9.71 -25.39 11.59
CA PRO A 211 8.43 -24.73 11.84
C PRO A 211 8.51 -23.63 12.90
N LEU A 212 9.31 -23.81 13.97
CA LEU A 212 9.33 -22.86 15.10
C LEU A 212 9.88 -21.48 14.74
N TYR A 213 10.67 -21.40 13.66
CA TYR A 213 11.27 -20.15 13.20
C TYR A 213 10.66 -19.67 11.87
N SER A 214 9.75 -20.43 11.29
CA SER A 214 9.03 -20.08 10.06
C SER A 214 7.79 -19.25 10.40
N MET A 215 7.45 -18.32 9.51
CA MET A 215 6.33 -17.40 9.67
C MET A 215 5.39 -17.52 8.49
N VAL A 216 4.09 -17.63 8.78
CA VAL A 216 3.02 -17.43 7.81
C VAL A 216 2.01 -16.45 8.38
N ARG A 217 1.67 -15.43 7.61
CA ARG A 217 0.61 -14.46 7.91
C ARG A 217 -0.44 -14.50 6.81
N VAL A 218 -1.71 -14.45 7.20
CA VAL A 218 -2.84 -14.36 6.28
C VAL A 218 -3.68 -13.15 6.67
N SER A 219 -3.57 -12.07 5.90
CA SER A 219 -4.10 -10.75 6.25
C SER A 219 -3.60 -10.33 7.64
N ASN A 220 -4.51 -10.14 8.60
CA ASN A 220 -4.18 -9.76 9.98
C ASN A 220 -4.08 -10.95 10.93
N HIS A 221 -4.01 -12.19 10.41
CA HIS A 221 -3.96 -13.41 11.21
C HIS A 221 -2.61 -14.10 11.06
N GLU A 222 -2.14 -14.74 12.14
CA GLU A 222 -1.01 -15.65 12.16
C GLU A 222 -1.54 -17.08 12.39
N PRO A 223 -1.99 -17.77 11.33
CA PRO A 223 -2.60 -19.09 11.47
C PRO A 223 -1.55 -20.16 11.84
N ILE A 224 -2.03 -21.21 12.49
CA ILE A 224 -1.26 -22.44 12.67
C ILE A 224 -1.12 -23.14 11.31
N PHE A 225 0.05 -23.69 11.04
CA PHE A 225 0.33 -24.47 9.85
C PHE A 225 0.92 -25.84 10.20
N GLU A 226 0.64 -26.82 9.35
CA GLU A 226 1.25 -28.14 9.38
C GLU A 226 2.45 -28.18 8.44
N VAL A 227 3.51 -28.84 8.85
CA VAL A 227 4.68 -29.10 8.01
C VAL A 227 4.55 -30.47 7.37
N SER A 228 4.77 -30.53 6.07
CA SER A 228 4.88 -31.75 5.28
C SER A 228 6.25 -31.80 4.61
N PRO A 229 6.70 -32.97 4.10
CA PRO A 229 7.97 -33.07 3.38
C PRO A 229 8.10 -32.12 2.18
N ASP A 230 6.98 -31.72 1.58
CA ASP A 230 6.96 -30.89 0.38
C ASP A 230 6.65 -29.40 0.66
N GLY A 231 6.50 -28.99 1.92
CA GLY A 231 6.11 -27.62 2.28
C GLY A 231 5.16 -27.47 3.46
N LEU A 232 4.45 -26.35 3.50
CA LEU A 232 3.52 -25.98 4.58
C LEU A 232 2.06 -26.10 4.11
N SER A 233 1.19 -26.58 5.00
CA SER A 233 -0.26 -26.50 4.84
C SER A 233 -0.85 -25.59 5.91
N VAL A 234 -1.43 -24.48 5.50
CA VAL A 234 -1.93 -23.42 6.37
C VAL A 234 -3.46 -23.46 6.31
N TYR A 235 -4.12 -23.71 7.44
CA TYR A 235 -5.57 -23.64 7.47
C TYR A 235 -6.01 -22.18 7.44
N LEU A 236 -6.88 -21.85 6.49
CA LEU A 236 -7.38 -20.48 6.38
C LEU A 236 -8.25 -20.16 7.61
N PRO A 237 -8.01 -19.02 8.28
CA PRO A 237 -8.95 -18.54 9.29
C PRO A 237 -10.29 -18.20 8.63
N PHE A 238 -11.31 -17.89 9.44
CA PHE A 238 -12.59 -17.36 8.93
C PHE A 238 -12.36 -15.98 8.30
N LEU A 239 -11.98 -15.98 7.03
CA LEU A 239 -11.81 -14.77 6.25
C LEU A 239 -13.17 -14.31 5.70
N PRO A 240 -13.50 -13.00 5.79
CA PRO A 240 -14.64 -12.45 5.08
C PRO A 240 -14.45 -12.58 3.56
N ASN A 241 -15.49 -12.29 2.80
CA ASN A 241 -15.32 -12.12 1.37
C ASN A 241 -14.51 -10.86 1.08
N GLY A 242 -13.58 -10.92 0.13
CA GLY A 242 -12.67 -9.81 -0.12
C GLY A 242 -11.26 -10.24 -0.48
N LEU A 243 -10.42 -9.23 -0.73
CA LEU A 243 -9.03 -9.42 -1.13
C LEU A 243 -8.20 -9.64 0.13
N HIS A 244 -7.39 -10.69 0.09
CA HIS A 244 -6.52 -11.11 1.17
C HIS A 244 -5.11 -11.31 0.64
N SER A 245 -4.14 -11.22 1.54
CA SER A 245 -2.75 -11.59 1.26
C SER A 245 -2.32 -12.71 2.18
N ALA A 246 -1.46 -13.59 1.66
CA ALA A 246 -0.67 -14.53 2.42
C ALA A 246 0.80 -14.13 2.29
N GLU A 247 1.49 -13.98 3.41
CA GLU A 247 2.91 -13.67 3.48
C GLU A 247 3.63 -14.83 4.18
N CYS A 248 4.73 -15.32 3.62
CA CYS A 248 5.50 -16.37 4.25
C CYS A 248 7.01 -16.16 4.16
N VAL A 249 7.68 -16.51 5.26
CA VAL A 249 9.14 -16.66 5.35
C VAL A 249 9.39 -18.02 5.98
N VAL A 250 10.03 -18.91 5.24
CA VAL A 250 10.37 -20.25 5.73
C VAL A 250 11.80 -20.22 6.24
N ARG A 251 12.07 -20.86 7.37
CA ARG A 251 13.43 -20.97 7.91
C ARG A 251 13.84 -22.41 8.07
N ASN A 252 15.14 -22.67 8.00
CA ASN A 252 15.73 -23.97 8.35
C ASN A 252 16.41 -23.94 9.73
N ARG A 253 16.87 -25.09 10.22
CA ARG A 253 17.55 -25.23 11.53
C ARG A 253 18.88 -24.46 11.66
N TRP A 254 19.46 -24.02 10.54
CA TRP A 254 20.69 -23.21 10.52
C TRP A 254 20.42 -21.71 10.53
N GLY A 255 19.16 -21.30 10.69
CA GLY A 255 18.75 -19.90 10.73
C GLY A 255 18.79 -19.22 9.36
N ARG A 256 18.68 -19.98 8.26
CA ARG A 256 18.56 -19.43 6.91
C ARG A 256 17.10 -19.32 6.51
N SER A 257 16.76 -18.20 5.91
CA SER A 257 15.41 -17.78 5.56
C SER A 257 15.22 -17.85 4.05
N SER A 258 14.01 -18.20 3.62
CA SER A 258 13.55 -17.93 2.25
C SER A 258 13.37 -16.43 2.05
N ARG A 259 13.29 -15.99 0.78
CA ARG A 259 12.73 -14.68 0.46
C ARG A 259 11.33 -14.55 1.07
N LEU A 260 10.94 -13.33 1.42
CA LEU A 260 9.55 -13.02 1.77
C LEU A 260 8.69 -13.20 0.51
N VAL A 261 7.80 -14.18 0.54
CA VAL A 261 6.82 -14.38 -0.54
C VAL A 261 5.49 -13.82 -0.09
N ARG A 262 4.92 -12.92 -0.90
CA ARG A 262 3.57 -12.41 -0.75
C ARG A 262 2.71 -12.91 -1.91
N HIS A 263 1.58 -13.50 -1.58
CA HIS A 263 0.59 -14.00 -2.53
C HIS A 263 -0.78 -13.39 -2.21
N GLU A 264 -1.34 -12.65 -3.16
CA GLU A 264 -2.68 -12.09 -3.02
C GLU A 264 -3.72 -13.05 -3.57
N PHE A 265 -4.84 -13.19 -2.86
CA PHE A 265 -5.92 -14.08 -3.25
C PHE A 265 -7.27 -13.50 -2.85
N MET A 266 -8.31 -13.94 -3.55
CA MET A 266 -9.65 -13.43 -3.40
C MET A 266 -10.55 -14.50 -2.77
N VAL A 267 -11.21 -14.15 -1.66
CA VAL A 267 -12.28 -14.97 -1.10
C VAL A 267 -13.61 -14.49 -1.71
N LYS A 268 -14.20 -15.32 -2.58
CA LYS A 268 -15.52 -15.09 -3.21
C LYS A 268 -16.42 -16.28 -2.90
N ARG A 269 -17.23 -16.16 -1.85
CA ARG A 269 -18.28 -17.10 -1.45
C ARG A 269 -19.64 -16.52 -1.85
N PRO A 270 -20.56 -17.35 -2.37
CA PRO A 270 -21.86 -16.88 -2.80
C PRO A 270 -22.74 -16.50 -1.60
N ALA A 271 -23.71 -15.61 -1.85
CA ALA A 271 -24.80 -15.38 -0.91
C ALA A 271 -25.54 -16.69 -0.59
N ALA A 272 -25.86 -16.89 0.67
CA ALA A 272 -26.57 -18.07 1.17
C ALA A 272 -27.70 -17.70 2.16
N ALA A 273 -27.54 -16.61 2.91
CA ALA A 273 -28.52 -16.16 3.89
C ALA A 273 -28.73 -14.64 3.82
N PHE A 274 -29.89 -14.20 4.32
CA PHE A 274 -30.25 -12.80 4.46
C PHE A 274 -30.73 -12.53 5.88
N ALA A 275 -30.34 -11.39 6.43
CA ALA A 275 -31.01 -10.78 7.58
C ALA A 275 -31.56 -9.42 7.14
N ALA A 276 -32.77 -9.07 7.58
CA ALA A 276 -33.35 -7.77 7.30
C ALA A 276 -34.00 -7.19 8.54
N SER A 277 -33.76 -5.90 8.76
CA SER A 277 -34.28 -5.14 9.89
C SER A 277 -34.72 -3.76 9.40
N VAL A 278 -35.72 -3.18 10.08
CA VAL A 278 -36.16 -1.81 9.81
C VAL A 278 -35.81 -0.91 10.98
N PHE A 279 -35.22 0.24 10.65
CA PHE A 279 -34.80 1.26 11.58
C PHE A 279 -35.45 2.61 11.23
N PRO A 280 -35.94 3.38 12.21
CA PRO A 280 -36.13 2.98 13.60
C PRO A 280 -37.23 1.91 13.75
N PRO A 281 -37.15 1.05 14.79
CA PRO A 281 -38.12 -0.04 15.00
C PRO A 281 -39.49 0.44 15.52
N ILE A 282 -39.59 1.70 15.96
CA ILE A 282 -40.80 2.33 16.47
C ILE A 282 -40.94 3.69 15.81
N VAL A 283 -42.10 3.97 15.24
CA VAL A 283 -42.36 5.19 14.46
C VAL A 283 -43.64 5.88 14.95
N PRO A 284 -43.78 7.20 14.75
CA PRO A 284 -45.05 7.91 14.98
C PRO A 284 -46.21 7.31 14.18
N TYR A 285 -47.45 7.52 14.66
CA TYR A 285 -48.65 6.95 14.03
C TYR A 285 -48.76 7.30 12.54
N ARG A 286 -48.47 8.56 12.21
CA ARG A 286 -48.24 9.04 10.85
C ARG A 286 -46.81 9.56 10.79
N THR A 287 -46.03 9.05 9.84
CA THR A 287 -44.69 9.55 9.58
C THR A 287 -44.49 9.66 8.08
N GLU A 288 -43.98 10.80 7.66
CA GLU A 288 -43.58 11.03 6.27
C GLU A 288 -42.09 10.75 6.07
N ALA A 289 -41.32 10.63 7.14
CA ALA A 289 -39.89 10.33 7.11
C ALA A 289 -39.63 8.89 6.62
N PRO A 290 -38.54 8.66 5.87
CA PRO A 290 -38.20 7.32 5.38
C PRO A 290 -37.76 6.42 6.54
N LEU A 291 -38.19 5.17 6.49
CA LEU A 291 -37.63 4.09 7.29
C LEU A 291 -36.41 3.52 6.59
N LEU A 292 -35.47 2.96 7.34
CA LEU A 292 -34.26 2.35 6.82
C LEU A 292 -34.37 0.84 6.92
N LEU A 293 -34.57 0.21 5.77
CA LEU A 293 -34.43 -1.24 5.63
C LEU A 293 -32.96 -1.58 5.46
N THR A 294 -32.36 -2.19 6.49
CA THR A 294 -31.01 -2.74 6.45
C THR A 294 -31.10 -4.21 6.04
N ILE A 295 -30.45 -4.60 4.96
CA ILE A 295 -30.38 -5.99 4.50
C ILE A 295 -28.92 -6.44 4.56
N GLU A 296 -28.62 -7.38 5.43
CA GLU A 296 -27.33 -8.06 5.46
C GLU A 296 -27.41 -9.30 4.56
N VAL A 297 -26.44 -9.44 3.67
CA VAL A 297 -26.30 -10.58 2.77
C VAL A 297 -25.07 -11.36 3.20
N LEU A 298 -25.31 -12.61 3.58
CA LEU A 298 -24.32 -13.45 4.25
C LEU A 298 -24.04 -14.71 3.42
N ASP A 299 -22.80 -15.19 3.48
CA ASP A 299 -22.42 -16.51 2.99
C ASP A 299 -22.90 -17.63 3.93
N HIS A 300 -22.60 -18.89 3.59
CA HIS A 300 -23.04 -20.04 4.38
C HIS A 300 -22.37 -20.16 5.75
N TYR A 301 -21.31 -19.40 6.01
CA TYR A 301 -20.68 -19.27 7.33
C TYR A 301 -21.23 -18.10 8.14
N GLY A 302 -22.20 -17.35 7.60
CA GLY A 302 -22.74 -16.15 8.24
C GLY A 302 -21.84 -14.92 8.11
N MET A 303 -20.86 -14.94 7.20
CA MET A 303 -19.98 -13.81 6.96
C MET A 303 -20.53 -12.89 5.86
N PRO A 304 -20.30 -11.57 5.91
CA PRO A 304 -20.71 -10.65 4.85
C PRO A 304 -20.20 -11.09 3.47
N VAL A 305 -21.05 -11.02 2.44
CA VAL A 305 -20.65 -11.24 1.05
C VAL A 305 -19.77 -10.11 0.52
N ALA A 306 -19.08 -10.36 -0.61
CA ALA A 306 -18.22 -9.37 -1.23
C ALA A 306 -18.98 -8.08 -1.59
N ASP A 307 -18.31 -6.94 -1.51
CA ASP A 307 -18.83 -5.67 -2.03
C ASP A 307 -19.15 -5.79 -3.52
N GLY A 308 -20.20 -5.11 -3.96
CA GLY A 308 -20.66 -5.18 -5.35
C GLY A 308 -21.58 -6.36 -5.64
N THR A 309 -21.86 -7.25 -4.67
CA THR A 309 -22.79 -8.38 -4.88
C THR A 309 -24.18 -7.83 -5.21
N PRO A 310 -24.79 -8.17 -6.36
CA PRO A 310 -26.12 -7.72 -6.71
C PRO A 310 -27.19 -8.32 -5.79
N VAL A 311 -28.11 -7.48 -5.34
CA VAL A 311 -29.22 -7.85 -4.46
C VAL A 311 -30.50 -7.26 -5.02
N GLU A 312 -31.47 -8.11 -5.32
CA GLU A 312 -32.82 -7.70 -5.68
C GLU A 312 -33.68 -7.66 -4.41
N VAL A 313 -34.39 -6.55 -4.24
CA VAL A 313 -35.31 -6.31 -3.13
C VAL A 313 -36.70 -6.08 -3.71
N GLU A 314 -37.65 -6.92 -3.34
CA GLU A 314 -39.06 -6.78 -3.69
C GLU A 314 -39.88 -6.67 -2.40
N ILE A 315 -40.51 -5.52 -2.19
CA ILE A 315 -41.35 -5.23 -1.03
C ILE A 315 -42.81 -5.39 -1.43
N LEU A 316 -43.50 -6.29 -0.73
CA LEU A 316 -44.94 -6.52 -0.87
C LEU A 316 -45.64 -5.98 0.37
N GLU A 317 -46.30 -4.84 0.21
CA GLU A 317 -47.06 -4.22 1.30
C GLU A 317 -48.44 -4.87 1.45
N ALA A 318 -49.02 -4.81 2.65
CA ALA A 318 -50.37 -5.33 2.90
C ALA A 318 -51.46 -4.59 2.08
N SER A 319 -51.17 -3.38 1.58
CA SER A 319 -52.01 -2.61 0.66
C SER A 319 -52.10 -3.24 -0.75
N GLY A 320 -51.21 -4.18 -1.09
CA GLY A 320 -51.12 -4.80 -2.41
C GLY A 320 -50.14 -4.12 -3.37
N GLU A 321 -49.50 -3.02 -2.97
CA GLU A 321 -48.43 -2.38 -3.75
C GLU A 321 -47.13 -3.20 -3.65
N ALA A 322 -46.45 -3.33 -4.80
CA ALA A 322 -45.19 -4.04 -4.93
C ALA A 322 -44.12 -3.10 -5.50
N VAL A 323 -43.02 -2.91 -4.77
CA VAL A 323 -41.86 -2.13 -5.22
C VAL A 323 -40.69 -3.10 -5.40
N ARG A 324 -40.01 -3.01 -6.54
CA ARG A 324 -38.82 -3.81 -6.84
C ARG A 324 -37.66 -2.92 -7.21
N GLU A 325 -36.54 -3.10 -6.53
CA GLU A 325 -35.30 -2.36 -6.78
C GLU A 325 -34.07 -3.28 -6.68
N SER A 326 -33.02 -2.91 -7.41
CA SER A 326 -31.75 -3.62 -7.48
C SER A 326 -30.66 -2.79 -6.80
N PHE A 327 -29.89 -3.44 -5.94
CA PHE A 327 -28.79 -2.83 -5.19
C PHE A 327 -27.52 -3.64 -5.35
N THR A 328 -26.42 -3.05 -4.91
CA THR A 328 -25.15 -3.75 -4.71
C THR A 328 -24.73 -3.63 -3.26
N THR A 329 -24.20 -4.71 -2.68
CA THR A 329 -23.73 -4.71 -1.29
C THR A 329 -22.54 -3.78 -1.08
N ARG A 330 -22.48 -3.17 0.12
CA ARG A 330 -21.28 -2.54 0.68
C ARG A 330 -21.09 -3.04 2.10
N SER A 331 -19.93 -3.61 2.38
CA SER A 331 -19.64 -4.40 3.59
C SER A 331 -20.66 -5.51 3.82
N GLY A 332 -21.10 -6.16 2.73
CA GLY A 332 -22.14 -7.18 2.71
C GLY A 332 -23.53 -6.70 3.12
N ALA A 333 -23.79 -5.39 3.15
CA ALA A 333 -25.11 -4.84 3.46
C ALA A 333 -25.68 -3.95 2.35
N VAL A 334 -27.00 -3.85 2.31
CA VAL A 334 -27.78 -2.90 1.51
C VAL A 334 -28.61 -2.04 2.47
N LEU A 335 -28.61 -0.73 2.22
CA LEU A 335 -29.46 0.22 2.94
C LEU A 335 -30.51 0.76 1.95
N TYR A 336 -31.79 0.50 2.24
CA TYR A 336 -32.90 0.96 1.43
C TYR A 336 -33.80 1.94 2.22
N PRO A 337 -33.87 3.22 1.83
CA PRO A 337 -34.82 4.17 2.40
C PRO A 337 -36.23 3.87 1.89
N TRP A 338 -37.09 3.39 2.77
CA TRP A 338 -38.44 2.93 2.48
C TRP A 338 -39.49 3.85 3.12
N ARG A 339 -40.27 4.57 2.30
CA ARG A 339 -41.41 5.37 2.75
C ARG A 339 -42.67 4.54 2.64
N THR A 340 -43.35 4.32 3.76
CA THR A 340 -44.56 3.49 3.81
C THR A 340 -45.52 3.95 4.90
N ASN A 341 -46.81 3.72 4.68
CA ASN A 341 -47.86 3.85 5.69
C ASN A 341 -48.33 2.48 6.22
N ALA A 342 -47.82 1.37 5.67
CA ALA A 342 -48.16 0.04 6.13
C ALA A 342 -47.66 -0.23 7.56
N THR A 343 -48.33 -1.13 8.27
CA THR A 343 -47.91 -1.66 9.58
C THR A 343 -47.16 -2.98 9.46
N SER A 344 -47.21 -3.62 8.28
CA SER A 344 -46.46 -4.83 7.97
C SER A 344 -46.18 -4.93 6.47
N ALA A 345 -45.09 -5.61 6.12
CA ALA A 345 -44.75 -5.96 4.74
C ALA A 345 -44.03 -7.31 4.69
N ARG A 346 -43.99 -7.91 3.50
CA ARG A 346 -43.12 -9.05 3.19
C ARG A 346 -42.06 -8.61 2.21
N ILE A 347 -40.81 -8.87 2.53
CA ILE A 347 -39.67 -8.47 1.70
C ILE A 347 -39.07 -9.74 1.11
N ARG A 348 -39.19 -9.90 -0.21
CA ARG A 348 -38.51 -10.93 -0.96
C ARG A 348 -37.14 -10.40 -1.37
N LEU A 349 -36.10 -11.11 -0.94
CA LEU A 349 -34.71 -10.80 -1.21
C LEU A 349 -34.14 -11.89 -2.11
N SER A 350 -33.33 -11.51 -3.10
CA SER A 350 -32.54 -12.47 -3.86
C SER A 350 -31.16 -11.95 -4.22
N ALA A 351 -30.16 -12.83 -4.16
CA ALA A 351 -28.78 -12.54 -4.54
C ALA A 351 -28.17 -13.84 -5.08
N GLY A 352 -27.83 -13.86 -6.37
CA GLY A 352 -27.44 -15.09 -7.06
C GLY A 352 -28.52 -16.17 -6.96
N ARG A 353 -28.18 -17.32 -6.34
CA ARG A 353 -29.13 -18.43 -6.11
C ARG A 353 -29.86 -18.35 -4.77
N ALA A 354 -29.43 -17.50 -3.85
CA ALA A 354 -30.08 -17.37 -2.55
C ALA A 354 -31.34 -16.52 -2.69
N GLN A 355 -32.43 -16.99 -2.07
CA GLN A 355 -33.70 -16.27 -2.00
C GLN A 355 -34.29 -16.41 -0.60
N ARG A 356 -34.91 -15.35 -0.08
CA ARG A 356 -35.61 -15.39 1.21
C ARG A 356 -36.76 -14.41 1.22
N VAL A 357 -37.86 -14.78 1.87
CA VAL A 357 -38.96 -13.86 2.19
C VAL A 357 -38.91 -13.58 3.69
N ILE A 358 -38.76 -12.31 4.07
CA ILE A 358 -38.67 -11.86 5.46
C ILE A 358 -39.90 -11.01 5.77
N PRO A 359 -40.74 -11.40 6.76
CA PRO A 359 -41.82 -10.56 7.22
C PRO A 359 -41.25 -9.43 8.10
N ILE A 360 -41.67 -8.21 7.83
CA ILE A 360 -41.35 -7.03 8.64
C ILE A 360 -42.62 -6.51 9.30
N GLN A 361 -42.50 -6.17 10.58
CA GLN A 361 -43.53 -5.52 11.37
C GLN A 361 -43.06 -4.12 11.76
N ILE A 362 -43.90 -3.12 11.51
CA ILE A 362 -43.64 -1.72 11.83
C ILE A 362 -44.53 -1.34 13.00
N ARG A 363 -43.91 -1.04 14.15
CA ARG A 363 -44.66 -0.60 15.34
C ARG A 363 -44.98 0.88 15.21
N ARG A 364 -46.24 1.19 14.94
CA ARG A 364 -46.79 2.56 14.89
C ARG A 364 -47.50 2.90 16.19
N ASP A 365 -46.73 3.26 17.21
CA ASP A 365 -47.28 3.57 18.55
C ASP A 365 -46.42 4.59 19.31
N SER A 366 -46.03 5.68 18.65
CA SER A 366 -45.11 6.62 19.27
C SER A 366 -45.75 7.96 19.60
N ARG A 367 -45.85 8.25 20.90
CA ARG A 367 -45.88 9.64 21.41
C ARG A 367 -44.55 10.37 21.19
N TYR A 368 -43.52 9.67 20.70
CA TYR A 368 -42.20 10.25 20.51
C TYR A 368 -42.14 11.02 19.20
N ALA A 369 -41.50 12.17 19.25
CA ALA A 369 -41.03 12.84 18.05
C ALA A 369 -39.91 12.01 17.40
N MET A 370 -39.79 12.11 16.08
CA MET A 370 -38.76 11.42 15.31
C MET A 370 -38.11 12.38 14.30
N PHE A 371 -36.79 12.36 14.23
CA PHE A 371 -36.03 13.04 13.19
C PHE A 371 -35.19 12.02 12.43
N VAL A 372 -35.21 12.07 11.10
CA VAL A 372 -34.32 11.27 10.25
C VAL A 372 -33.45 12.21 9.41
N GLY A 373 -32.14 12.08 9.54
CA GLY A 373 -31.18 12.83 8.74
C GLY A 373 -30.55 11.95 7.66
N GLU A 374 -30.50 12.45 6.43
CA GLU A 374 -29.66 11.89 5.35
C GLU A 374 -28.45 12.80 5.12
N ILE A 375 -27.26 12.24 5.21
CA ILE A 375 -25.98 12.95 5.08
C ILE A 375 -25.50 12.81 3.64
N ILE A 376 -25.22 13.95 3.01
CA ILE A 376 -24.85 14.03 1.60
C ILE A 376 -23.54 14.85 1.46
N PRO A 377 -22.46 14.27 0.92
CA PRO A 377 -22.29 12.85 0.60
C PRO A 377 -22.18 11.99 1.88
N PRO A 378 -22.34 10.66 1.78
CA PRO A 378 -22.08 9.76 2.91
C PRO A 378 -20.67 9.94 3.46
N GLY A 379 -20.53 10.07 4.78
CA GLY A 379 -19.27 10.38 5.44
C GLY A 379 -18.63 9.20 6.18
N ARG A 380 -17.33 9.28 6.44
CA ARG A 380 -16.61 8.39 7.38
C ARG A 380 -16.66 8.92 8.80
N ASN A 381 -16.78 8.00 9.77
CA ASN A 381 -16.79 8.30 11.20
C ASN A 381 -17.74 9.45 11.56
N VAL A 382 -18.92 9.43 10.93
CA VAL A 382 -19.95 10.42 11.21
C VAL A 382 -20.33 10.35 12.67
N ARG A 383 -20.36 11.53 13.31
CA ARG A 383 -20.87 11.72 14.66
C ARG A 383 -22.01 12.71 14.61
N VAL A 384 -23.17 12.29 15.07
CA VAL A 384 -24.33 13.16 15.24
C VAL A 384 -24.50 13.39 16.74
N ARG A 385 -24.55 14.63 17.17
CA ARG A 385 -24.75 15.00 18.57
C ARG A 385 -26.06 15.75 18.71
N TYR A 386 -26.86 15.32 19.67
CA TYR A 386 -28.05 16.05 20.11
C TYR A 386 -28.05 16.08 21.64
N LYS A 387 -28.07 17.29 22.21
CA LYS A 387 -27.84 17.50 23.65
C LYS A 387 -26.54 16.81 24.10
N SER A 388 -26.58 16.03 25.17
CA SER A 388 -25.44 15.26 25.70
C SER A 388 -25.23 13.89 25.04
N HIS A 389 -26.02 13.52 24.03
CA HIS A 389 -26.00 12.19 23.42
C HIS A 389 -25.38 12.21 22.02
N THR A 390 -24.69 11.12 21.67
CA THR A 390 -24.16 10.90 20.32
C THR A 390 -24.90 9.74 19.67
N PHE A 391 -25.28 9.92 18.40
CA PHE A 391 -26.02 8.97 17.59
C PHE A 391 -25.14 8.49 16.42
N PRO A 392 -25.09 7.18 16.16
CA PRO A 392 -24.34 6.64 15.02
C PRO A 392 -25.09 6.90 13.70
N ALA A 393 -24.34 7.08 12.61
CA ALA A 393 -24.93 7.07 11.26
C ALA A 393 -24.72 5.71 10.58
N LEU A 394 -25.81 5.07 10.21
CA LEU A 394 -25.84 3.82 9.45
C LEU A 394 -25.26 4.03 8.06
N GLY A 395 -24.23 3.23 7.73
CA GLY A 395 -23.50 3.33 6.47
C GLY A 395 -22.85 4.70 6.22
N GLY A 396 -22.68 5.52 7.26
CA GLY A 396 -22.22 6.90 7.14
C GLY A 396 -23.20 7.85 6.44
N ARG A 397 -24.43 7.39 6.16
CA ARG A 397 -25.40 8.12 5.34
C ARG A 397 -26.65 8.51 6.11
N TYR A 398 -27.21 7.64 6.94
CA TYR A 398 -28.48 7.94 7.60
C TYR A 398 -28.37 7.83 9.10
N PHE A 399 -29.05 8.71 9.83
CA PHE A 399 -29.21 8.61 11.27
C PHE A 399 -30.63 8.97 11.67
N TRP A 400 -31.00 8.66 12.90
CA TRP A 400 -32.27 9.10 13.44
C TRP A 400 -32.16 9.46 14.93
N ILE A 401 -33.06 10.31 15.38
CA ILE A 401 -33.23 10.69 16.78
C ILE A 401 -34.71 10.49 17.12
N SER A 402 -34.98 9.99 18.33
CA SER A 402 -36.33 9.82 18.85
C SER A 402 -36.41 10.32 20.28
N HIS A 403 -37.46 11.08 20.61
CA HIS A 403 -37.62 11.65 21.95
C HIS A 403 -39.10 11.80 22.36
N PRO A 404 -39.50 11.38 23.58
CA PRO A 404 -40.91 11.35 24.00
C PRO A 404 -41.54 12.74 24.18
N GLY A 405 -40.73 13.74 24.52
CA GLY A 405 -41.18 15.11 24.81
C GLY A 405 -41.03 16.09 23.65
N GLY A 406 -40.86 15.60 22.41
CA GLY A 406 -40.47 16.45 21.28
C GLY A 406 -38.95 16.53 21.11
N ILE A 407 -38.48 16.96 19.95
CA ILE A 407 -37.07 17.23 19.65
C ILE A 407 -36.93 18.72 19.40
N SER A 408 -36.27 19.45 20.30
CA SER A 408 -36.01 20.87 20.15
C SER A 408 -34.53 21.22 20.38
N GLY A 409 -34.05 22.22 19.64
CA GLY A 409 -32.70 22.79 19.69
C GLY A 409 -31.70 22.13 18.74
N ASP A 410 -30.44 22.55 18.88
CA ASP A 410 -29.38 22.24 17.93
C ASP A 410 -28.99 20.75 17.89
N ILE A 411 -28.87 20.24 16.66
CA ILE A 411 -28.15 19.03 16.31
C ILE A 411 -26.84 19.43 15.62
N GLU A 412 -25.74 18.85 16.09
CA GLU A 412 -24.44 18.99 15.45
C GLU A 412 -24.10 17.70 14.69
N VAL A 413 -23.83 17.82 13.40
CA VAL A 413 -23.40 16.71 12.54
C VAL A 413 -21.95 16.93 12.12
N TRP A 414 -21.11 15.96 12.46
CA TRP A 414 -19.67 15.97 12.19
C TRP A 414 -19.32 14.76 11.31
N ALA A 415 -18.46 14.96 10.31
CA ALA A 415 -17.85 13.88 9.56
C ALA A 415 -16.39 14.22 9.28
N VAL A 416 -15.50 13.22 9.27
CA VAL A 416 -14.08 13.44 8.97
C VAL A 416 -13.97 14.12 7.61
N GLY A 417 -13.16 15.19 7.50
CA GLY A 417 -12.96 15.92 6.25
C GLY A 417 -14.06 16.93 5.89
N TYR A 418 -15.14 17.05 6.67
CA TYR A 418 -16.22 18.00 6.42
C TYR A 418 -16.35 19.02 7.53
N LYS A 419 -16.81 20.23 7.18
CA LYS A 419 -17.18 21.23 8.17
C LYS A 419 -18.38 20.70 8.98
N PRO A 420 -18.36 20.81 10.32
CA PRO A 420 -19.54 20.52 11.11
C PRO A 420 -20.74 21.35 10.67
N GLN A 421 -21.90 20.70 10.62
CA GLN A 421 -23.19 21.34 10.35
C GLN A 421 -24.00 21.40 11.63
N ILE A 422 -24.63 22.55 11.90
CA ILE A 422 -25.55 22.74 13.01
C ILE A 422 -26.94 22.96 12.44
N ILE A 423 -27.91 22.20 12.94
CA ILE A 423 -29.29 22.23 12.49
C ILE A 423 -30.16 22.51 13.72
N ASP A 424 -30.89 23.62 13.70
CA ASP A 424 -31.89 23.90 14.73
C ASP A 424 -33.19 23.18 14.37
N LEU A 425 -33.74 22.40 15.31
CA LEU A 425 -34.97 21.65 15.13
C LEU A 425 -36.04 22.07 16.13
N ASP A 426 -37.29 21.98 15.70
CA ASP A 426 -38.46 22.04 16.58
C ASP A 426 -39.53 21.06 16.09
N ILE A 427 -39.50 19.83 16.65
CA ILE A 427 -40.38 18.72 16.27
C ILE A 427 -41.26 18.36 17.48
N PRO A 428 -42.59 18.60 17.40
CA PRO A 428 -43.51 18.27 18.47
C PRO A 428 -43.62 16.76 18.75
N PRO A 429 -44.00 16.36 19.99
CA PRO A 429 -44.30 14.97 20.32
C PRO A 429 -45.27 14.32 19.31
N GLY A 430 -45.00 13.06 18.95
CA GLY A 430 -45.84 12.29 18.02
C GLY A 430 -45.75 12.74 16.55
N SER A 431 -44.86 13.67 16.22
CA SER A 431 -44.59 14.11 14.84
C SER A 431 -43.25 13.56 14.34
N SER A 432 -43.03 13.64 13.03
CA SER A 432 -41.75 13.26 12.43
C SER A 432 -41.27 14.30 11.43
N ASP A 433 -39.97 14.44 11.29
CA ASP A 433 -39.35 15.24 10.23
C ASP A 433 -38.19 14.50 9.56
N PHE A 434 -37.87 14.90 8.32
CA PHE A 434 -36.79 14.36 7.51
C PHE A 434 -36.04 15.48 6.83
N GLN A 435 -34.71 15.48 6.96
CA GLN A 435 -33.86 16.47 6.30
C GLN A 435 -32.65 15.84 5.63
N GLN A 436 -32.35 16.33 4.43
CA GLN A 436 -31.06 16.12 3.78
C GLN A 436 -30.05 17.16 4.28
N ILE A 437 -28.90 16.66 4.72
CA ILE A 437 -27.86 17.41 5.40
C ILE A 437 -26.65 17.38 4.50
N VAL A 438 -26.48 18.45 3.73
CA VAL A 438 -25.37 18.60 2.78
C VAL A 438 -24.14 19.04 3.57
N LEU A 439 -23.12 18.19 3.58
CA LEU A 439 -21.86 18.50 4.24
C LEU A 439 -20.92 19.23 3.28
N GLU A 440 -20.41 20.37 3.73
CA GLU A 440 -19.36 21.10 3.02
C GLU A 440 -17.99 20.49 3.33
N PRO A 441 -17.20 20.08 2.32
CA PRO A 441 -15.85 19.57 2.56
C PRO A 441 -14.94 20.69 3.10
N MET A 442 -14.05 20.33 4.04
CA MET A 442 -12.92 21.19 4.43
C MET A 442 -11.86 21.19 3.31
N GLN A 443 -10.95 22.16 3.31
CA GLN A 443 -9.82 22.22 2.39
C GLN A 443 -8.95 20.95 2.59
N GLY A 444 -9.18 19.93 1.75
CA GLY A 444 -8.61 18.58 1.86
C GLY A 444 -9.60 17.42 1.95
N GLY A 445 -10.84 17.62 2.41
CA GLY A 445 -11.86 16.57 2.53
C GLY A 445 -12.58 16.18 1.23
N LEU A 446 -12.34 16.91 0.15
CA LEU A 446 -12.84 16.63 -1.20
C LEU A 446 -12.38 15.26 -1.74
N LEU A 447 -11.24 14.77 -1.26
CA LEU A 447 -10.63 13.50 -1.68
C LEU A 447 -11.02 12.32 -0.78
N LEU A 448 -11.77 12.55 0.30
CA LEU A 448 -12.16 11.48 1.23
C LEU A 448 -13.03 10.43 0.54
N ASP A 449 -12.68 9.15 0.73
CA ASP A 449 -13.34 7.97 0.15
C ASP A 449 -13.24 7.80 -1.37
N ARG A 450 -12.67 8.78 -2.08
CA ARG A 450 -12.47 8.70 -3.52
C ARG A 450 -11.45 7.62 -3.84
N ARG A 451 -11.80 6.73 -4.76
CA ARG A 451 -10.93 5.62 -5.16
C ARG A 451 -10.06 6.02 -6.34
N PHE A 452 -8.75 6.06 -6.10
CA PHE A 452 -7.73 6.29 -7.10
C PHE A 452 -6.99 5.01 -7.40
N TYR A 453 -6.60 4.81 -8.65
CA TYR A 453 -5.67 3.77 -9.07
C TYR A 453 -4.51 4.41 -9.77
N ILE A 454 -3.30 4.03 -9.39
CA ILE A 454 -2.08 4.52 -10.00
C ILE A 454 -1.41 3.33 -10.69
N ASP A 455 -1.42 3.33 -12.01
CA ASP A 455 -0.70 2.36 -12.83
C ASP A 455 0.71 2.89 -13.13
N ILE A 456 1.72 2.07 -12.88
CA ILE A 456 3.13 2.43 -13.02
C ILE A 456 3.67 1.65 -14.23
N GLY A 457 3.49 2.24 -15.41
CA GLY A 457 4.01 1.74 -16.68
C GLY A 457 5.52 1.87 -16.83
N ASP A 458 6.17 2.74 -16.04
CA ASP A 458 7.63 2.81 -15.93
C ASP A 458 8.12 2.71 -14.46
N PRO A 459 8.91 1.68 -14.11
CA PRO A 459 9.44 1.51 -12.75
C PRO A 459 10.21 2.72 -12.19
N ARG A 460 10.80 3.56 -13.05
CA ARG A 460 11.53 4.78 -12.65
C ARG A 460 10.60 5.84 -12.04
N LEU A 461 9.29 5.76 -12.32
CA LEU A 461 8.29 6.67 -11.78
C LEU A 461 7.69 6.18 -10.44
N MET A 462 8.15 5.06 -9.90
CA MET A 462 7.73 4.56 -8.58
C MET A 462 7.83 5.61 -7.46
N PRO A 463 8.88 6.47 -7.38
CA PRO A 463 8.94 7.53 -6.37
C PRO A 463 7.79 8.54 -6.52
N VAL A 464 7.51 8.96 -7.76
CA VAL A 464 6.41 9.90 -8.08
C VAL A 464 5.05 9.26 -7.75
N ALA A 465 4.88 7.99 -8.10
CA ALA A 465 3.67 7.22 -7.82
C ALA A 465 3.41 7.07 -6.31
N THR A 466 4.49 6.82 -5.54
CA THR A 466 4.44 6.69 -4.08
C THR A 466 4.06 8.00 -3.42
N GLU A 467 4.64 9.11 -3.88
CA GLU A 467 4.37 10.43 -3.32
C GLU A 467 2.96 10.92 -3.67
N LEU A 468 2.52 10.68 -4.90
CA LEU A 468 1.14 10.94 -5.31
C LEU A 468 0.15 10.12 -4.47
N LYS A 469 0.44 8.85 -4.21
CA LYS A 469 -0.35 8.04 -3.28
C LYS A 469 -0.38 8.65 -1.88
N HIS A 470 0.76 9.06 -1.34
CA HIS A 470 0.82 9.67 -0.01
C HIS A 470 -0.01 10.95 0.04
N LEU A 471 0.13 11.83 -0.94
CA LEU A 471 -0.62 13.08 -1.02
C LEU A 471 -2.12 12.83 -1.09
N LEU A 472 -2.55 11.95 -1.99
CA LEU A 472 -3.96 11.61 -2.16
C LEU A 472 -4.52 10.95 -0.88
N SER A 473 -3.80 9.99 -0.32
CA SER A 473 -4.21 9.32 0.93
C SER A 473 -4.19 10.24 2.15
N PHE A 474 -3.27 11.21 2.21
CA PHE A 474 -3.24 12.24 3.25
C PHE A 474 -4.53 13.06 3.26
N HIS A 475 -5.08 13.32 2.08
CA HIS A 475 -6.37 13.99 1.88
C HIS A 475 -7.57 13.03 1.90
N GLY A 476 -7.37 11.78 2.33
CA GLY A 476 -8.44 10.82 2.58
C GLY A 476 -8.83 9.91 1.40
N ALA A 477 -8.11 9.98 0.28
CA ALA A 477 -8.36 9.10 -0.86
C ALA A 477 -7.92 7.66 -0.59
N ILE A 478 -8.67 6.72 -1.14
CA ILE A 478 -8.30 5.31 -1.17
C ILE A 478 -7.51 5.07 -2.44
N VAL A 479 -6.20 4.94 -2.33
CA VAL A 479 -5.31 4.83 -3.48
C VAL A 479 -4.77 3.41 -3.60
N ARG A 480 -5.00 2.77 -4.74
CA ARG A 480 -4.25 1.58 -5.15
C ARG A 480 -3.16 1.94 -6.12
N MET A 481 -2.08 1.18 -6.07
CA MET A 481 -1.00 1.24 -7.04
C MET A 481 -0.85 -0.15 -7.64
N SER A 482 -0.62 -0.20 -8.94
CA SER A 482 -0.15 -1.39 -9.63
C SER A 482 1.07 -1.04 -10.46
N GLN A 483 1.93 -2.02 -10.66
CA GLN A 483 3.09 -1.90 -11.51
C GLN A 483 2.89 -2.93 -12.62
N THR A 484 2.62 -2.47 -13.84
CA THR A 484 2.52 -3.36 -15.01
C THR A 484 3.93 -3.80 -15.42
N THR A 485 4.52 -4.70 -14.63
CA THR A 485 5.74 -5.41 -14.99
C THR A 485 5.37 -6.65 -15.80
N GLN A 486 5.63 -6.60 -17.11
CA GLN A 486 5.66 -7.69 -18.10
C GLN A 486 4.50 -7.76 -19.11
N ILE A 487 4.89 -7.61 -20.38
CA ILE A 487 4.45 -8.41 -21.55
C ILE A 487 2.95 -8.80 -21.56
N THR A 488 2.07 -7.84 -21.86
CA THR A 488 0.73 -8.13 -22.36
C THR A 488 0.50 -7.36 -23.66
N TRP A 489 -0.12 -8.01 -24.65
CA TRP A 489 -0.73 -7.30 -25.78
C TRP A 489 -1.85 -6.43 -25.16
N ALA A 490 -1.71 -5.10 -25.21
CA ALA A 490 -2.61 -4.08 -24.63
C ALA A 490 -2.56 -3.89 -23.09
N PRO A 491 -1.46 -3.33 -22.53
CA PRO A 491 -1.34 -3.01 -21.10
C PRO A 491 -2.38 -1.98 -20.60
N GLU A 492 -2.87 -1.10 -21.47
CA GLU A 492 -3.89 -0.10 -21.13
C GLU A 492 -5.27 -0.74 -20.83
N GLU A 493 -5.60 -1.87 -21.45
CA GLU A 493 -6.86 -2.59 -21.21
C GLU A 493 -6.84 -3.35 -19.87
N HIS A 494 -5.68 -3.86 -19.47
CA HIS A 494 -5.50 -4.54 -18.18
C HIS A 494 -5.63 -3.58 -17.00
N SER A 495 -4.93 -2.44 -17.05
CA SER A 495 -5.01 -1.42 -16.00
C SER A 495 -6.41 -0.80 -15.88
N ALA A 496 -7.12 -0.65 -17.01
CA ALA A 496 -8.51 -0.21 -17.02
C ALA A 496 -9.44 -1.26 -16.39
N TRP A 497 -9.24 -2.56 -16.68
CA TRP A 497 -9.99 -3.64 -16.06
C TRP A 497 -9.75 -3.74 -14.54
N GLU A 498 -8.51 -3.64 -14.09
CA GLU A 498 -8.18 -3.65 -12.65
C GLU A 498 -8.76 -2.44 -11.91
N ALA A 499 -8.69 -1.26 -12.53
CA ALA A 499 -9.32 -0.05 -12.00
C ALA A 499 -10.85 -0.20 -11.91
N GLN A 500 -11.47 -0.87 -12.89
CA GLN A 500 -12.91 -1.12 -12.91
C GLN A 500 -13.33 -2.14 -11.84
N GLU A 501 -12.58 -3.24 -11.65
CA GLU A 501 -12.78 -4.18 -10.53
C GLU A 501 -12.55 -3.52 -9.16
N PHE A 502 -11.61 -2.57 -9.06
CA PHE A 502 -11.40 -1.81 -7.83
C PHE A 502 -12.49 -0.76 -7.57
N GLY A 503 -13.38 -0.49 -8.55
CA GLY A 503 -14.41 0.53 -8.46
C GLY A 503 -13.81 1.95 -8.42
N CYS A 504 -12.74 2.17 -9.16
CA CYS A 504 -12.04 3.44 -9.24
C CYS A 504 -12.87 4.55 -9.83
N GLU A 505 -12.72 5.73 -9.26
CA GLU A 505 -13.24 6.98 -9.81
C GLU A 505 -12.19 7.66 -10.68
N VAL A 506 -10.89 7.45 -10.38
CA VAL A 506 -9.78 8.05 -11.11
C VAL A 506 -8.65 7.03 -11.32
N LEU A 507 -8.22 6.85 -12.57
CA LEU A 507 -7.04 6.08 -12.94
C LEU A 507 -5.92 7.05 -13.36
N VAL A 508 -4.72 6.85 -12.83
CA VAL A 508 -3.51 7.62 -13.09
C VAL A 508 -2.47 6.67 -13.65
N SER A 509 -2.12 6.74 -14.94
CA SER A 509 -1.04 5.93 -15.50
C SER A 509 0.25 6.75 -15.65
N LEU A 510 1.38 6.17 -15.24
CA LEU A 510 2.70 6.79 -15.20
C LEU A 510 3.66 6.02 -16.13
N ASP A 511 4.02 6.60 -17.28
CA ASP A 511 4.89 5.99 -18.31
C ASP A 511 6.02 6.96 -18.72
N ALA A 512 7.25 6.46 -18.95
CA ALA A 512 8.42 7.23 -19.36
C ALA A 512 9.10 6.74 -20.66
N ARG A 513 8.35 6.16 -21.61
CA ARG A 513 8.84 5.84 -22.96
C ARG A 513 9.29 7.08 -23.77
N PRO A 514 10.25 6.93 -24.72
CA PRO A 514 10.87 8.04 -25.44
C PRO A 514 9.96 8.62 -26.52
N ARG A 515 9.00 9.44 -26.08
CA ARG A 515 8.32 10.56 -26.77
C ARG A 515 7.41 11.14 -25.70
N ARG A 516 7.89 12.19 -25.04
CA ARG A 516 7.34 12.84 -23.83
C ARG A 516 5.82 13.07 -23.88
N GLN A 517 5.03 12.15 -23.33
CA GLN A 517 3.66 12.40 -22.88
C GLN A 517 3.32 11.44 -21.72
N VAL A 518 3.08 11.99 -20.53
CA VAL A 518 2.30 11.30 -19.49
C VAL A 518 0.86 11.29 -19.97
N LYS A 519 0.24 10.12 -20.12
CA LYS A 519 -1.16 10.01 -20.58
C LYS A 519 -2.10 9.76 -19.40
N TYR A 520 -3.07 10.66 -19.20
CA TYR A 520 -4.21 10.41 -18.31
C TYR A 520 -5.42 9.88 -19.09
N TYR A 521 -6.10 8.88 -18.54
CA TYR A 521 -7.34 8.32 -19.09
C TYR A 521 -8.45 8.40 -18.02
N TYR A 522 -9.67 8.80 -18.43
CA TYR A 522 -10.85 8.90 -17.56
C TYR A 522 -12.00 8.04 -18.10
N LEU A 523 -12.82 7.49 -17.20
CA LEU A 523 -13.91 6.56 -17.54
C LEU A 523 -15.32 7.16 -17.43
N ASP A 524 -15.53 8.36 -16.84
CA ASP A 524 -16.88 8.97 -16.78
C ASP A 524 -16.96 10.52 -16.65
N LYS A 525 -18.19 11.04 -16.71
CA LYS A 525 -18.57 12.47 -16.74
C LYS A 525 -18.14 13.30 -15.51
N LYS A 526 -17.91 12.69 -14.34
CA LYS A 526 -17.53 13.44 -13.12
C LYS A 526 -16.08 13.92 -13.16
N GLY A 527 -15.21 13.23 -13.90
CA GLY A 527 -13.84 13.65 -14.15
C GLY A 527 -13.71 14.90 -15.04
N SER A 528 -14.67 15.12 -15.96
CA SER A 528 -14.67 16.28 -16.87
C SER A 528 -14.74 17.61 -16.13
N ALA A 529 -15.51 17.59 -15.07
CA ALA A 529 -15.92 18.74 -14.32
C ALA A 529 -14.79 19.21 -13.38
N LEU A 530 -14.00 18.27 -12.87
CA LEU A 530 -12.77 18.54 -12.13
C LEU A 530 -11.70 19.29 -12.95
N ALA A 531 -11.65 19.10 -14.27
CA ALA A 531 -10.57 19.60 -15.10
C ALA A 531 -10.76 21.02 -15.65
N GLU A 532 -11.99 21.49 -15.87
CA GLU A 532 -12.25 22.90 -16.25
C GLU A 532 -11.85 23.88 -15.14
N ILE A 533 -11.85 23.41 -13.90
CA ILE A 533 -11.43 24.20 -12.76
C ILE A 533 -9.92 24.23 -12.62
N ILE A 534 -9.27 23.13 -12.97
CA ILE A 534 -7.81 23.09 -13.09
C ILE A 534 -7.36 24.19 -14.06
N LYS A 535 -8.06 24.37 -15.17
CA LYS A 535 -7.79 25.42 -16.14
C LYS A 535 -7.98 26.84 -15.58
N SER A 536 -9.09 27.16 -14.92
CA SER A 536 -9.33 28.54 -14.44
C SER A 536 -8.33 28.97 -13.36
N GLU A 537 -7.90 28.05 -12.51
CA GLU A 537 -6.90 28.33 -11.46
C GLU A 537 -5.49 28.49 -12.04
N LEU A 538 -5.12 27.73 -13.08
CA LEU A 538 -3.83 27.86 -13.74
C LEU A 538 -3.70 29.18 -14.53
N ASP A 539 -4.79 29.63 -15.16
CA ASP A 539 -4.87 30.95 -15.80
C ASP A 539 -4.71 32.09 -14.77
N ALA A 540 -5.28 31.94 -13.58
CA ALA A 540 -5.13 32.91 -12.49
C ALA A 540 -3.71 32.97 -11.89
N LEU A 541 -2.93 31.90 -12.03
CA LEU A 541 -1.57 31.78 -11.53
C LEU A 541 -0.49 32.12 -12.59
N GLY A 542 -0.88 32.35 -13.85
CA GLY A 542 0.03 32.82 -14.91
C GLY A 542 0.95 31.75 -15.52
N HIS A 543 0.52 30.49 -15.57
CA HIS A 543 1.31 29.38 -16.11
C HIS A 543 1.01 29.07 -17.59
N GLU A 544 2.03 28.70 -18.39
CA GLU A 544 1.88 28.36 -19.82
C GLU A 544 1.40 26.91 -20.05
N TYR A 545 0.50 26.71 -21.02
CA TYR A 545 0.02 25.41 -21.47
C TYR A 545 -0.16 25.35 -23.00
N GLU A 546 -0.12 24.14 -23.57
CA GLU A 546 -0.41 23.87 -24.98
C GLU A 546 -1.62 22.95 -25.12
N MET A 547 -2.50 23.23 -26.09
CA MET A 547 -3.65 22.39 -26.42
C MET A 547 -3.37 21.59 -27.69
N THR A 548 -3.45 20.26 -27.66
CA THR A 548 -3.26 19.43 -28.87
C THR A 548 -4.55 19.32 -29.70
N GLU A 549 -4.42 18.99 -30.98
CA GLU A 549 -5.54 18.78 -31.92
C GLU A 549 -6.57 17.72 -31.44
N SER A 550 -6.21 16.89 -30.46
CA SER A 550 -7.07 15.86 -29.86
C SER A 550 -7.78 16.31 -28.56
N GLY A 551 -7.72 17.60 -28.21
CA GLY A 551 -8.33 18.15 -27.00
C GLY A 551 -7.55 17.84 -25.72
N GLN A 552 -6.24 17.58 -25.83
CA GLN A 552 -5.38 17.40 -24.66
C GLN A 552 -4.82 18.74 -24.19
N TYR A 553 -4.75 18.94 -22.87
CA TYR A 553 -4.02 20.05 -22.28
C TYR A 553 -2.65 19.56 -21.78
N ILE A 554 -1.59 20.18 -22.28
CA ILE A 554 -0.20 19.91 -21.91
C ILE A 554 0.32 21.08 -21.09
N LEU A 555 0.53 20.87 -19.79
CA LEU A 555 1.21 21.87 -18.96
C LEU A 555 2.71 21.84 -19.21
N ILE A 556 3.30 23.02 -19.39
CA ILE A 556 4.71 23.21 -19.68
C ILE A 556 5.38 23.76 -18.42
N HIS A 557 6.19 22.94 -17.77
CA HIS A 557 7.06 23.41 -16.69
C HIS A 557 8.16 24.34 -17.26
N PRO A 558 8.65 25.34 -16.52
CA PRO A 558 9.79 26.18 -16.94
C PRO A 558 11.04 25.39 -17.39
N ASP A 559 11.20 24.16 -16.88
CA ASP A 559 12.31 23.25 -17.20
C ASP A 559 11.97 22.18 -18.27
N GLY A 560 10.80 22.27 -18.91
CA GLY A 560 10.42 21.42 -20.06
C GLY A 560 9.77 20.06 -19.74
N ALA A 561 9.34 19.83 -18.49
CA ALA A 561 8.48 18.70 -18.13
C ALA A 561 7.05 18.90 -18.66
N ARG A 562 6.41 17.82 -19.13
CA ARG A 562 5.09 17.85 -19.80
C ARG A 562 4.09 16.91 -19.13
N VAL A 563 2.87 17.41 -18.88
CA VAL A 563 1.76 16.70 -18.23
C VAL A 563 0.54 16.79 -19.15
N ALA A 564 -0.03 15.68 -19.67
CA ALA A 564 -1.06 15.71 -20.73
C ALA A 564 -2.43 15.14 -20.34
N VAL A 565 -3.48 15.97 -20.26
CA VAL A 565 -4.85 15.65 -19.76
C VAL A 565 -5.88 15.61 -20.91
N HIS A 566 -6.79 14.62 -20.98
CA HIS A 566 -7.87 14.49 -21.99
C HIS A 566 -9.30 14.65 -21.40
N LEU A 567 -10.27 15.20 -22.16
CA LEU A 567 -11.68 15.37 -21.70
C LEU A 567 -12.78 15.22 -22.79
N PRO A 568 -14.00 14.79 -22.38
CA PRO A 568 -15.23 15.50 -22.79
C PRO A 568 -16.34 15.67 -21.70
N VAL A 569 -16.90 16.90 -21.66
CA VAL A 569 -18.24 17.46 -21.31
C VAL A 569 -18.90 17.30 -19.90
N ASP A 570 -18.94 18.46 -19.20
CA ASP A 570 -19.87 19.10 -18.20
C ASP A 570 -19.88 18.78 -16.67
N GLY A 571 -19.63 19.85 -15.87
CA GLY A 571 -19.94 20.03 -14.43
C GLY A 571 -18.99 21.04 -13.70
N ASP A 572 -19.38 21.62 -12.54
CA ASP A 572 -18.64 22.69 -11.80
C ASP A 572 -17.99 22.18 -10.47
N PHE A 573 -16.68 22.42 -10.27
CA PHE A 573 -15.80 21.86 -9.22
C PHE A 573 -14.60 22.77 -8.82
N SER A 574 -14.83 24.06 -8.57
CA SER A 574 -13.82 25.15 -8.39
C SER A 574 -12.71 24.95 -7.34
N GLY A 575 -12.77 23.94 -6.47
CA GLY A 575 -11.81 23.77 -5.37
C GLY A 575 -10.83 22.59 -5.43
N ILE A 576 -10.96 21.64 -6.36
CA ILE A 576 -10.19 20.38 -6.30
C ILE A 576 -8.82 20.50 -6.99
N ALA A 577 -8.72 21.37 -8.00
CA ALA A 577 -7.50 21.61 -8.76
C ALA A 577 -6.33 22.11 -7.92
N GLU A 578 -6.62 23.10 -7.07
CA GLU A 578 -5.62 23.85 -6.31
C GLU A 578 -4.88 22.93 -5.33
N ALA A 579 -5.56 21.94 -4.73
CA ALA A 579 -4.98 21.00 -3.78
C ALA A 579 -4.11 19.93 -4.45
N ILE A 580 -4.54 19.43 -5.61
CA ILE A 580 -3.76 18.47 -6.41
C ILE A 580 -2.52 19.16 -6.99
N PHE A 581 -2.65 20.38 -7.50
CA PHE A 581 -1.55 21.13 -8.10
C PHE A 581 -0.60 21.74 -7.08
N LYS A 582 -1.05 22.29 -5.95
CA LYS A 582 -0.12 22.73 -4.89
C LYS A 582 0.68 21.55 -4.32
N GLY A 583 0.09 20.35 -4.24
CA GLY A 583 0.80 19.14 -3.82
C GLY A 583 1.80 18.63 -4.86
N ILE A 584 1.46 18.62 -6.15
CA ILE A 584 2.36 18.21 -7.24
C ILE A 584 3.48 19.25 -7.48
N LEU A 585 3.17 20.54 -7.40
CA LEU A 585 4.11 21.64 -7.66
C LEU A 585 5.02 21.95 -6.47
N ASN A 586 4.58 21.80 -5.21
CA ASN A 586 5.46 21.97 -4.05
C ASN A 586 6.49 20.84 -3.90
N TYR A 587 6.25 19.67 -4.51
CA TYR A 587 7.15 18.51 -4.44
C TYR A 587 7.92 18.23 -5.74
N ALA A 588 7.61 18.93 -6.84
CA ALA A 588 8.48 19.00 -8.02
C ALA A 588 9.77 19.82 -7.74
N VAL A 589 9.87 20.44 -6.57
CA VAL A 589 11.14 20.90 -5.98
C VAL A 589 11.83 19.73 -5.27
N ILE A 590 12.18 18.70 -6.03
CA ILE A 590 13.39 17.93 -5.72
C ILE A 590 14.38 18.41 -6.76
N GLU A 591 15.26 19.31 -6.34
CA GLU A 591 16.42 19.72 -7.12
C GLU A 591 17.14 18.45 -7.60
N PHE A 592 17.02 18.13 -8.88
CA PHE A 592 18.09 17.44 -9.58
C PHE A 592 19.16 18.49 -9.84
N SER A 593 19.93 18.82 -8.79
CA SER A 593 21.21 19.50 -8.99
C SER A 593 22.13 18.53 -9.74
N SER A 594 22.61 19.00 -10.88
CA SER A 594 23.56 18.40 -11.83
C SER A 594 24.55 17.39 -11.25
#